data_AF-A0A943R071-F1
#
_entry.id   AF-A0A943R071-F1
#
_cell.length_a   1.000
_cell.length_b   1.000
_cell.length_c   1.000
_cell.angle_alpha   90.00
_cell.angle_beta   90.00
_cell.angle_gamma   90.00
#
_symmetry.space_group_name_H-M   'P 1'
#
loop_
_entity.id
_entity.type
_entity.pdbx_description
1 polymer ?
#
loop_
_entity_poly.entity_id
_entity_poly.type
_entity_poly.pdbx_seq_one_letter_code
_entity_poly.pdbx_strand_id
1 'polypeptide(L)'
;MKALVFITCLFCISCEGILDYDWGQEFLNNSDQDYLFYLHYYDSGKISCPAYDQLSTKPYLHLIKSKECGGWSMSPTTFEYGTLGHMYAFSPDTLARYSWEEVLANKKYWFTARPCQLEPIQFPEEFEYMGDM
;
A
#
# COMPACT_ATOMS: atom_id res chain seq x y z
N MET A 1 -49.88 9.61 29.92
CA MET A 1 -49.25 9.56 28.58
C MET A 1 -48.62 10.90 28.30
N LYS A 2 -47.29 10.98 28.25
CA LYS A 2 -46.54 12.19 27.88
C LYS A 2 -45.79 11.86 26.59
N ALA A 3 -46.05 12.64 25.55
CA ALA A 3 -45.50 12.45 24.22
C ALA A 3 -43.97 12.66 24.24
N LEU A 4 -43.25 11.70 23.68
CA LEU A 4 -41.80 11.77 23.48
C LEU A 4 -41.56 12.42 22.10
N VAL A 5 -41.00 13.63 22.09
CA VAL A 5 -40.60 14.32 20.87
C VAL A 5 -39.20 13.81 20.51
N PHE A 6 -39.10 13.05 19.42
CA PHE A 6 -37.80 12.68 18.83
C PHE A 6 -37.27 13.88 18.04
N ILE A 7 -36.21 14.51 18.55
CA ILE A 7 -35.41 15.47 17.79
C ILE A 7 -34.42 14.65 16.96
N THR A 8 -34.75 14.42 15.69
CA THR A 8 -33.81 13.94 14.68
C THR A 8 -32.82 15.06 14.36
N CYS A 9 -31.59 14.95 14.88
CA CYS A 9 -30.47 15.79 14.45
C CYS A 9 -30.16 15.52 12.98
N LEU A 10 -30.64 16.40 12.10
CA LEU A 10 -30.02 16.61 10.79
C LEU A 10 -28.62 17.17 11.02
N PHE A 11 -27.62 16.30 11.10
CA PHE A 11 -26.24 16.68 10.80
C PHE A 11 -26.11 16.78 9.28
N CYS A 12 -26.46 17.95 8.74
CA CYS A 12 -25.90 18.42 7.48
C CYS A 12 -24.42 18.67 7.73
N ILE A 13 -23.57 17.66 7.59
CA ILE A 13 -22.15 17.88 7.37
C ILE A 13 -22.03 18.23 5.88
N SER A 14 -21.96 19.52 5.62
CA SER A 14 -21.37 20.06 4.41
C SER A 14 -19.94 19.52 4.29
N CYS A 15 -19.71 18.47 3.51
CA CYS A 15 -18.37 18.15 3.01
C CYS A 15 -18.03 19.13 1.88
N GLU A 16 -17.83 20.39 2.23
CA GLU A 16 -17.08 21.31 1.38
C GLU A 16 -15.61 20.89 1.42
N GLY A 17 -15.15 20.31 0.31
CA GLY A 17 -13.78 20.41 -0.17
C GLY A 17 -12.68 19.90 0.76
N ILE A 18 -12.59 18.59 0.95
CA ILE A 18 -11.26 18.00 1.17
C ILE A 18 -10.66 17.85 -0.23
N LEU A 19 -9.76 18.76 -0.60
CA LEU A 19 -8.82 18.50 -1.67
C LEU A 19 -7.85 17.40 -1.17
N ASP A 20 -8.34 16.16 -1.11
CA ASP A 20 -7.57 14.96 -0.76
C ASP A 20 -6.68 14.60 -1.95
N TYR A 21 -5.56 15.31 -2.09
CA TYR A 21 -4.46 14.93 -2.99
C TYR A 21 -3.49 13.93 -2.32
N ASP A 22 -3.94 13.28 -1.24
CA ASP A 22 -3.13 12.40 -0.43
C ASP A 22 -3.58 10.96 -0.69
N TRP A 23 -2.69 10.16 -1.26
CA TRP A 23 -2.93 8.73 -1.41
C TRP A 23 -2.65 8.05 -0.09
N GLY A 24 -3.57 7.19 0.34
CA GLY A 24 -3.42 6.39 1.54
C GLY A 24 -3.94 4.99 1.31
N GLN A 25 -3.15 3.98 1.66
CA GLN A 25 -3.56 2.59 1.61
C GLN A 25 -3.17 1.88 2.90
N GLU A 26 -4.15 1.22 3.50
CA GLU A 26 -3.92 0.28 4.57
C GLU A 26 -3.52 -1.08 4.00
N PHE A 27 -2.66 -1.78 4.74
CA PHE A 27 -2.19 -3.12 4.44
C PHE A 27 -2.29 -3.99 5.66
N LEU A 28 -2.72 -5.23 5.47
CA LEU A 28 -2.83 -6.20 6.54
C LEU A 28 -1.87 -7.36 6.28
N ASN A 29 -0.99 -7.62 7.23
CA ASN A 29 -0.12 -8.78 7.23
C ASN A 29 -0.64 -9.83 8.22
N ASN A 30 -1.41 -10.78 7.73
CA ASN A 30 -1.90 -11.91 8.53
C ASN A 30 -0.93 -13.09 8.60
N SER A 31 0.25 -13.01 7.97
CA SER A 31 1.26 -14.07 8.04
C SER A 31 1.97 -14.10 9.41
N ASP A 32 2.71 -15.19 9.66
CA ASP A 32 3.61 -15.32 10.82
C ASP A 32 4.99 -14.70 10.56
N GLN A 33 5.17 -13.96 9.46
CA GLN A 33 6.45 -13.41 9.03
C GLN A 33 6.37 -11.89 8.84
N ASP A 34 7.48 -11.21 9.07
CA ASP A 34 7.63 -9.81 8.73
C ASP A 34 7.87 -9.66 7.23
N TYR A 35 7.33 -8.59 6.63
CA TYR A 35 7.58 -8.24 5.24
C TYR A 35 8.12 -6.82 5.10
N LEU A 36 8.95 -6.63 4.07
CA LEU A 36 9.40 -5.34 3.61
C LEU A 36 8.70 -5.03 2.30
N PHE A 37 8.01 -3.91 2.19
CA PHE A 37 7.23 -3.57 1.01
C PHE A 37 7.57 -2.19 0.45
N TYR A 38 7.22 -1.99 -0.81
CA TYR A 38 7.36 -0.73 -1.52
C TYR A 38 6.24 -0.56 -2.53
N LEU A 39 5.64 0.62 -2.54
CA LEU A 39 4.75 1.07 -3.60
C LEU A 39 5.62 1.75 -4.67
N HIS A 40 5.47 1.35 -5.93
CA HIS A 40 6.30 1.84 -7.02
C HIS A 40 5.80 3.18 -7.56
N TYR A 41 6.64 4.20 -7.44
CA TYR A 41 6.37 5.57 -7.89
C TYR A 41 7.66 6.30 -8.29
N TYR A 42 7.51 7.40 -9.02
CA TYR A 42 8.58 8.38 -9.24
C TYR A 42 8.20 9.73 -8.66
N ASP A 43 9.18 10.46 -8.15
CA ASP A 43 8.99 11.84 -7.70
C ASP A 43 9.22 12.81 -8.85
N SER A 44 8.22 13.65 -9.12
CA SER A 44 8.28 14.78 -10.04
C SER A 44 8.23 16.08 -9.25
N GLY A 45 9.41 16.52 -8.79
CA GLY A 45 9.55 17.69 -7.93
C GLY A 45 9.07 17.40 -6.52
N LYS A 46 7.88 17.88 -6.16
CA LYS A 46 7.25 17.62 -4.85
C LYS A 46 6.15 16.56 -4.93
N ILE A 47 5.78 16.12 -6.12
CA ILE A 47 4.62 15.27 -6.35
C ILE A 47 5.10 13.86 -6.63
N SER A 48 4.53 12.87 -5.96
CA SER A 48 4.75 11.45 -6.28
C SER A 48 3.74 10.98 -7.34
N CYS A 49 4.20 10.21 -8.32
CA CYS A 49 3.40 9.76 -9.47
C CYS A 49 3.55 8.24 -9.66
N PRO A 50 2.47 7.51 -10.02
CA PRO A 50 2.52 6.06 -10.10
C PRO A 50 3.47 5.59 -11.19
N ALA A 51 4.30 4.61 -10.84
CA ALA A 51 5.25 4.01 -11.75
C ALA A 51 4.78 2.60 -12.12
N TYR A 52 4.82 2.30 -13.41
CA TYR A 52 4.35 1.03 -13.97
C TYR A 52 5.44 0.23 -14.68
N ASP A 53 6.64 0.80 -14.74
CA ASP A 53 7.84 0.09 -15.15
C ASP A 53 8.33 -0.88 -14.07
N GLN A 54 9.34 -1.67 -14.42
CA GLN A 54 9.94 -2.62 -13.48
C GLN A 54 10.90 -1.90 -12.54
N LEU A 55 11.04 -2.43 -11.33
CA LEU A 55 12.06 -1.99 -10.40
C LEU A 55 13.46 -2.17 -11.02
N SER A 56 14.30 -1.16 -10.86
CA SER A 56 15.69 -1.16 -11.33
C SER A 56 16.66 -0.98 -10.16
N THR A 57 16.49 0.10 -9.39
CA THR A 57 17.28 0.39 -8.18
C THR A 57 16.54 -0.03 -6.92
N LYS A 58 17.29 -0.39 -5.86
CA LYS A 58 16.70 -0.75 -4.57
C LYS A 58 16.04 0.48 -3.93
N PRO A 59 14.70 0.49 -3.76
CA PRO A 59 14.02 1.60 -3.12
C PRO A 59 14.16 1.52 -1.60
N TYR A 60 13.72 2.56 -0.92
CA TYR A 60 13.48 2.48 0.52
C TYR A 60 12.30 1.54 0.78
N LEU A 61 12.50 0.55 1.65
CA LEU A 61 11.49 -0.46 1.95
C LEU A 61 10.87 -0.22 3.33
N HIS A 62 9.56 -0.39 3.42
CA HIS A 62 8.78 -0.21 4.64
C HIS A 62 8.53 -1.56 5.31
N LEU A 63 8.75 -1.63 6.63
CA LEU A 63 8.44 -2.83 7.41
C LEU A 63 6.95 -2.90 7.72
N ILE A 64 6.35 -4.06 7.49
CA ILE A 64 5.09 -4.46 8.09
C ILE A 64 5.31 -5.75 8.87
N LYS A 65 5.04 -5.73 10.18
CA LYS A 65 5.29 -6.88 11.04
C LYS A 65 4.24 -7.97 10.86
N SER A 66 4.60 -9.19 11.25
CA SER A 66 3.67 -10.31 11.34
C SER A 66 2.45 -9.96 12.20
N LYS A 67 1.25 -10.33 11.76
CA LYS A 67 -0.03 -10.10 12.47
C LYS A 67 -0.34 -8.64 12.77
N GLU A 68 0.17 -7.71 11.97
CA GLU A 68 -0.09 -6.28 12.11
C GLU A 68 -0.77 -5.67 10.88
N CYS A 69 -1.49 -4.57 11.12
CA CYS A 69 -1.96 -3.67 10.08
C CYS A 69 -1.01 -2.46 10.01
N GLY A 70 -0.62 -2.08 8.80
CA GLY A 70 0.15 -0.87 8.52
C GLY A 70 -0.59 0.02 7.53
N GLY A 71 -0.20 1.28 7.47
CA GLY A 71 -0.71 2.22 6.46
C GLY A 71 0.44 2.94 5.80
N TRP A 72 0.35 3.17 4.50
CA TRP A 72 1.23 4.08 3.78
C TRP A 72 0.42 5.24 3.24
N SER A 73 0.88 6.45 3.53
CA SER A 73 0.29 7.68 3.02
C SER A 73 1.37 8.50 2.33
N MET A 74 1.04 9.07 1.19
CA MET A 74 1.92 9.92 0.38
C MET A 74 1.22 11.22 0.08
N SER A 75 1.91 12.32 0.37
CA SER A 75 1.46 13.68 0.08
C SER A 75 2.63 14.57 -0.35
N PRO A 76 2.45 15.43 -1.37
CA PRO A 76 1.36 15.43 -2.33
C PRO A 76 1.58 14.36 -3.41
N THR A 77 0.52 13.89 -4.04
CA THR A 77 0.63 12.84 -5.06
C THR A 77 -0.39 13.01 -6.19
N THR A 78 -0.07 12.49 -7.38
CA THR A 78 -1.07 12.29 -8.46
C THR A 78 -1.75 10.93 -8.37
N PHE A 79 -1.43 10.12 -7.36
CA PHE A 79 -2.18 8.91 -7.07
C PHE A 79 -3.53 9.29 -6.44
N GLU A 80 -4.58 9.32 -7.24
CA GLU A 80 -5.94 9.53 -6.74
C GLU A 80 -6.57 8.20 -6.29
N TYR A 81 -7.61 8.23 -5.45
CA TYR A 81 -8.38 7.04 -5.10
C TYR A 81 -8.83 6.29 -6.36
N GLY A 82 -8.72 4.95 -6.37
CA GLY A 82 -8.98 4.14 -7.55
C GLY A 82 -7.82 4.06 -8.56
N THR A 83 -6.75 4.84 -8.40
CA THR A 83 -5.54 4.72 -9.24
C THR A 83 -4.81 3.41 -8.96
N LEU A 84 -4.38 2.73 -10.03
CA LEU A 84 -3.61 1.49 -9.96
C LEU A 84 -2.25 1.74 -9.30
N GLY A 85 -1.96 1.05 -8.21
CA GLY A 85 -0.65 1.01 -7.55
C GLY A 85 0.05 -0.33 -7.78
N HIS A 86 1.31 -0.27 -8.20
CA HIS A 86 2.21 -1.43 -8.26
C HIS A 86 2.91 -1.60 -6.92
N MET A 87 2.62 -2.68 -6.22
CA MET A 87 3.23 -2.98 -4.92
C MET A 87 4.12 -4.20 -5.01
N TYR A 88 5.30 -4.07 -4.42
CA TYR A 88 6.29 -5.13 -4.27
C TYR A 88 6.46 -5.42 -2.79
N ALA A 89 6.56 -6.70 -2.45
CA ALA A 89 6.91 -7.15 -1.12
C ALA A 89 8.12 -8.09 -1.19
N PHE A 90 8.89 -8.12 -0.13
CA PHE A 90 10.14 -8.85 0.00
C PHE A 90 10.22 -9.47 1.39
N SER A 91 10.66 -10.72 1.46
CA SER A 91 11.00 -11.32 2.75
C SER A 91 12.37 -10.78 3.24
N PRO A 92 12.52 -10.47 4.55
CA PRO A 92 13.81 -10.06 5.11
C PRO A 92 14.93 -11.07 4.82
N ASP A 93 14.62 -12.36 4.89
CA ASP A 93 15.52 -13.46 4.58
C ASP A 93 16.07 -13.40 3.15
N THR A 94 15.22 -13.11 2.16
CA THR A 94 15.67 -12.96 0.77
C THR A 94 16.61 -11.78 0.61
N LEU A 95 16.27 -10.63 1.22
CA LEU A 95 17.10 -9.44 1.14
C LEU A 95 18.45 -9.58 1.89
N ALA A 96 18.55 -10.53 2.82
CA ALA A 96 19.80 -10.86 3.50
C ALA A 96 20.67 -11.85 2.72
N ARG A 97 20.06 -12.71 1.89
CA ARG A 97 20.75 -13.80 1.17
C ARG A 97 21.19 -13.43 -0.25
N TYR A 98 20.45 -12.54 -0.91
CA TYR A 98 20.64 -12.22 -2.33
C TYR A 98 20.94 -10.74 -2.53
N SER A 99 21.77 -10.43 -3.52
CA SER A 99 21.93 -9.05 -4.01
C SER A 99 20.63 -8.53 -4.62
N TRP A 100 20.50 -7.20 -4.74
CA TRP A 100 19.31 -6.60 -5.34
C TRP A 100 19.12 -7.05 -6.81
N GLU A 101 20.22 -7.13 -7.54
CA GLU A 101 20.26 -7.58 -8.93
C GLU A 101 19.77 -9.04 -9.05
N GLU A 102 20.20 -9.93 -8.14
CA GLU A 102 19.72 -11.31 -8.10
C GLU A 102 18.25 -11.41 -7.70
N VAL A 103 17.79 -10.57 -6.78
CA VAL A 103 16.37 -10.49 -6.39
C VAL A 103 15.51 -10.13 -7.60
N LEU A 104 15.92 -9.14 -8.38
CA LEU A 104 15.19 -8.74 -9.59
C LEU A 104 15.27 -9.77 -10.71
N ALA A 105 16.49 -10.25 -11.02
CA ALA A 105 16.71 -11.21 -12.12
C ALA A 105 15.96 -12.53 -11.91
N ASN A 106 15.87 -12.99 -10.67
CA ASN A 106 15.18 -14.23 -10.31
C ASN A 106 13.77 -14.00 -9.75
N LYS A 107 13.26 -12.76 -9.82
CA LYS A 107 11.92 -12.36 -9.34
C LYS A 107 11.62 -12.85 -7.91
N LYS A 108 12.60 -12.70 -7.00
CA LYS A 108 12.48 -13.08 -5.59
C LYS A 108 11.72 -12.02 -4.78
N TYR A 109 10.51 -11.72 -5.22
CA TYR A 109 9.57 -10.83 -4.56
C TYR A 109 8.15 -11.28 -4.82
N TRP A 110 7.23 -10.83 -3.99
CA TRP A 110 5.81 -10.88 -4.27
C TRP A 110 5.37 -9.56 -4.91
N PHE A 111 4.41 -9.62 -5.82
CA PHE A 111 3.93 -8.45 -6.56
C PHE A 111 2.40 -8.45 -6.68
N THR A 112 1.80 -7.28 -6.56
CA THR A 112 0.38 -7.06 -6.88
C THR A 112 0.20 -5.70 -7.56
N ALA A 113 -0.79 -5.64 -8.46
CA ALA A 113 -1.22 -4.39 -9.08
C ALA A 113 -2.71 -4.22 -8.79
N ARG A 114 -3.06 -3.25 -7.93
CA ARG A 114 -4.46 -3.02 -7.51
C ARG A 114 -4.77 -1.54 -7.38
N PRO A 115 -6.02 -1.13 -7.66
CA PRO A 115 -6.45 0.23 -7.38
C PRO A 115 -6.37 0.50 -5.87
N CYS A 116 -6.02 1.74 -5.50
CA CYS A 116 -6.24 2.22 -4.14
C CYS A 116 -7.70 2.01 -3.76
N GLN A 117 -7.94 1.43 -2.60
CA GLN A 117 -9.28 1.07 -2.15
C GLN A 117 -9.42 1.28 -0.65
N LEU A 118 -10.66 1.40 -0.18
CA LEU A 118 -10.95 1.62 1.25
C LEU A 118 -10.55 0.41 2.10
N GLU A 119 -10.71 -0.80 1.57
CA GLU A 119 -10.37 -2.01 2.31
C GLU A 119 -8.84 -2.26 2.33
N PRO A 120 -8.28 -2.73 3.46
CA PRO A 120 -6.85 -3.05 3.53
C PRO A 120 -6.44 -4.12 2.50
N ILE A 121 -5.34 -3.86 1.79
CA ILE A 121 -4.75 -4.86 0.89
C ILE A 121 -4.06 -5.91 1.75
N GLN A 122 -4.43 -7.18 1.54
CA GLN A 122 -3.86 -8.31 2.25
C GLN A 122 -2.52 -8.71 1.63
N PHE A 123 -1.48 -8.82 2.45
CA PHE A 123 -0.28 -9.57 2.09
C PHE A 123 -0.63 -11.07 2.01
N PRO A 124 0.09 -11.86 1.20
CA PRO A 124 -0.13 -13.29 1.15
C PRO A 124 0.23 -13.93 2.50
N GLU A 125 -0.51 -14.96 2.90
CA GLU A 125 -0.24 -15.71 4.14
C GLU A 125 1.04 -16.54 4.04
N GLU A 126 1.33 -17.05 2.83
CA GLU A 126 2.56 -17.72 2.46
C GLU A 126 3.29 -16.90 1.39
N PHE A 127 4.58 -16.62 1.59
CA PHE A 127 5.33 -15.77 0.68
C PHE A 127 5.77 -16.56 -0.56
N GLU A 128 4.95 -16.50 -1.61
CA GLU A 128 5.26 -17.10 -2.92
C GLU A 128 6.01 -16.09 -3.81
N TYR A 129 7.20 -16.48 -4.26
CA TYR A 129 8.00 -15.64 -5.14
C TYR A 129 7.44 -15.67 -6.56
N MET A 130 7.45 -14.52 -7.23
CA MET A 130 7.08 -14.40 -8.65
C MET A 130 7.95 -15.25 -9.59
N GLY A 131 9.13 -15.69 -9.15
CA GLY A 131 10.04 -16.56 -9.90
C GLY A 131 9.76 -18.06 -9.76
N ASP A 132 8.90 -18.47 -8.83
CA ASP A 132 8.56 -19.87 -8.60
C ASP A 132 7.31 -20.32 -9.40
N MET A 133 6.67 -19.38 -10.12
CA MET A 133 5.49 -19.59 -10.98
C MET A 133 5.83 -19.84 -12.45
#